data_AF-A0A6A4Z4V5-F1
#
_entry.id   AF-A0A6A4Z4V5-F1
#
_cell.length_a   1.000
_cell.length_b   1.000
_cell.length_c   1.000
_cell.angle_alpha   90.00
_cell.angle_beta   90.00
_cell.angle_gamma   90.00
#
_symmetry.space_group_name_H-M   'P 1'
#
loop_
_entity.id
_entity.type
_entity.pdbx_description
1 polymer ?
#
loop_
_entity_poly.entity_id
_entity_poly.type
_entity_poly.pdbx_seq_one_letter_code
_entity_poly.pdbx_strand_id
1 'polypeptide(L)'
;MPAKPNGEHAGAPVATPQPQNGHKHLTLEDRRGVYEMLLSASVGDMLPRGVITKAAQQFGCHVRTISRLWQRARLSLRGGGHTADVSTKMRGNTGRKPKRTTQEIESAIRAVPHMSRQTLRSLSAASGIPMTTIFQHKKATPRFKSKSSYVKPFLTQGNIEARLRYALSFVRPLPNGRHCFSDMHEYVHIDEKWFYLTKVKRRYYVYDDEEVAARSVKSKHFITKVMFLAAVARPRYDHHAKKIWDGKVGVWPLVQVSPAARSSKNRPRGTLITVPQIVNFDVYFDAVVNKVVPAIQAKFPGGSTRGDVWIQQDNAGPHRRVTTALLQAHGVSGIGVVNQPPNSPDFNVLDLGFFNSIQSLQYQKSTRSIEELIDAVESAFYELPTDTLAKTFITLQKVMEKSIEIHGSNDYKLPHMRKDASIANFALYNVECDASWYENALTHLHERLGEEATMEALVNSLD
;
A
#
# COMPACT_ATOMS: atom_id res chain seq x y z
N MET A 1 58.70 60.54 -13.54
CA MET A 1 59.34 60.73 -12.21
C MET A 1 60.20 59.51 -11.95
N PRO A 2 61.49 59.69 -11.62
CA PRO A 2 62.56 58.74 -11.92
C PRO A 2 62.78 57.71 -10.81
N ALA A 3 63.45 56.63 -11.21
CA ALA A 3 64.10 55.67 -10.33
C ALA A 3 65.14 56.36 -9.42
N LYS A 4 65.17 55.97 -8.15
CA LYS A 4 66.35 56.04 -7.28
C LYS A 4 66.64 54.62 -6.76
N PRO A 5 67.89 54.13 -6.83
CA PRO A 5 68.27 52.87 -6.20
C PRO A 5 68.53 53.13 -4.71
N ASN A 6 67.94 52.31 -3.84
CA ASN A 6 68.29 52.28 -2.42
C ASN A 6 69.23 51.11 -2.17
N GLY A 7 70.30 51.42 -1.45
CA GLY A 7 71.47 50.58 -1.24
C GLY A 7 71.25 49.35 -0.37
N GLU A 8 72.25 48.49 -0.47
CA GLU A 8 72.49 47.35 0.39
C GLU A 8 72.71 47.80 1.84
N HIS A 9 71.93 47.22 2.76
CA HIS A 9 72.34 47.09 4.15
C HIS A 9 72.04 45.68 4.63
N ALA A 10 73.10 44.97 5.01
CA ALA A 10 73.05 43.71 5.72
C ALA A 10 72.66 43.92 7.19
N GLY A 11 71.82 43.02 7.71
CA GLY A 11 71.82 42.65 9.14
C GLY A 11 70.51 42.81 9.90
N ALA A 12 69.76 41.71 10.05
CA ALA A 12 69.18 41.26 11.34
C ALA A 12 68.56 39.86 11.17
N PRO A 13 68.75 38.91 12.11
CA PRO A 13 68.11 37.61 12.05
C PRO A 13 66.62 37.78 12.38
N VAL A 14 65.76 37.65 11.37
CA VAL A 14 64.32 37.67 11.57
C VAL A 14 63.92 36.37 12.26
N ALA A 15 63.46 36.51 13.50
CA ALA A 15 62.91 35.44 14.33
C ALA A 15 61.84 34.63 13.56
N THR A 16 61.97 33.30 13.61
CA THR A 16 60.89 32.39 13.19
C THR A 16 59.59 32.77 13.91
N PRO A 17 58.51 33.10 13.19
CA PRO A 17 57.27 33.50 13.83
C PRO A 17 56.67 32.29 14.54
N GLN A 18 56.49 32.39 15.86
CA GLN A 18 55.65 31.44 16.58
C GLN A 18 54.21 31.59 16.06
N PRO A 19 53.53 30.50 15.69
CA PRO A 19 52.17 30.57 15.18
C PRO A 19 51.24 31.11 16.27
N GLN A 20 50.63 32.26 15.98
CA GLN A 20 49.60 32.87 16.81
C GLN A 20 48.41 31.92 16.94
N ASN A 21 48.04 31.59 18.18
CA ASN A 21 46.82 30.90 18.59
C ASN A 21 46.58 29.51 17.98
N GLY A 22 47.29 28.50 18.52
CA GLY A 22 47.18 27.08 18.22
C GLY A 22 45.86 26.40 18.63
N HIS A 23 44.73 26.83 18.05
CA HIS A 23 43.39 26.26 18.26
C HIS A 23 42.87 25.43 17.07
N LYS A 24 43.72 25.00 16.13
CA LYS A 24 43.29 24.15 15.01
C LYS A 24 42.85 22.76 15.53
N HIS A 25 41.59 22.42 15.28
CA HIS A 25 41.11 21.04 15.45
C HIS A 25 41.61 20.19 14.29
N LEU A 26 42.51 19.25 14.58
CA LEU A 26 43.04 18.31 13.59
C LEU A 26 41.93 17.37 13.08
N THR A 27 41.82 17.23 11.76
CA THR A 27 40.96 16.23 11.11
C THR A 27 41.45 14.81 11.40
N LEU A 28 40.67 13.77 11.07
CA LEU A 28 41.14 12.38 11.27
C LEU A 28 42.40 12.09 10.44
N GLU A 29 42.47 12.64 9.23
CA GLU A 29 43.62 12.50 8.32
C GLU A 29 44.85 13.22 8.88
N ASP A 30 44.70 14.47 9.35
CA ASP A 30 45.78 15.20 10.01
C ASP A 30 46.32 14.41 11.22
N ARG A 31 45.45 13.78 12.01
CA ARG A 31 45.85 12.99 13.20
C ARG A 31 46.57 11.71 12.82
N ARG A 32 46.20 11.08 11.69
CA ARG A 32 46.95 9.94 11.12
C ARG A 32 48.33 10.39 10.64
N GLY A 33 48.39 11.47 9.87
CA GLY A 33 49.64 12.04 9.38
C GLY A 33 50.59 12.45 10.51
N VAL A 34 50.07 13.05 11.59
CA VAL A 34 50.86 13.33 12.81
C VAL A 34 51.42 12.04 13.40
N TYR A 35 50.59 11.01 13.55
CA TYR A 35 51.04 9.75 14.16
C TYR A 35 52.12 9.06 13.30
N GLU A 36 51.93 8.99 11.99
CA GLU A 36 52.90 8.41 11.05
C GLU A 36 54.21 9.21 11.03
N MET A 37 54.14 10.55 11.03
CA MET A 37 55.32 11.40 11.14
C MET A 37 56.10 11.11 12.42
N LEU A 38 55.42 11.02 13.56
CA LEU A 38 56.06 10.71 14.84
C LEU A 38 56.59 9.27 14.88
N LEU A 39 55.88 8.32 14.26
CA LEU A 39 56.28 6.92 14.19
C LEU A 39 57.57 6.77 13.36
N SER A 40 57.63 7.42 12.19
CA SER A 40 58.81 7.41 11.32
C SER A 40 60.06 8.02 11.97
N ALA A 41 59.86 8.96 12.91
CA ALA A 41 60.93 9.60 13.65
C ALA A 41 61.28 8.90 14.98
N SER A 42 60.51 7.88 15.40
CA SER A 42 60.70 7.21 16.68
C SER A 42 61.83 6.17 16.62
N VAL A 43 62.66 6.13 17.66
CA VAL A 43 63.74 5.14 17.80
C VAL A 43 63.55 4.41 19.12
N GLY A 44 63.33 3.10 19.07
CA GLY A 44 63.12 2.29 20.28
C GLY A 44 61.97 2.79 21.16
N ASP A 45 60.83 3.16 20.55
CA ASP A 45 59.66 3.74 21.23
C ASP A 45 59.86 5.14 21.85
N MET A 46 61.03 5.76 21.66
CA MET A 46 61.34 7.12 22.13
C MET A 46 61.33 8.13 20.97
N LEU A 47 60.77 9.32 21.24
CA LEU A 47 60.77 10.43 20.30
C LEU A 47 62.00 11.33 20.53
N PRO A 48 62.79 11.65 19.49
CA PRO A 48 63.88 12.60 19.61
C PRO A 48 63.39 13.99 20.07
N ARG A 49 64.28 14.73 20.75
CA ARG A 49 63.97 16.06 21.27
C ARG A 49 63.57 17.00 20.14
N GLY A 50 62.46 17.72 20.31
CA GLY A 50 61.97 18.72 19.35
C GLY A 50 61.05 18.17 18.24
N VAL A 51 60.94 16.86 18.04
CA VAL A 51 60.09 16.27 16.99
C VAL A 51 58.60 16.60 17.20
N ILE A 52 58.13 16.59 18.45
CA ILE A 52 56.76 17.00 18.80
C ILE A 52 56.53 18.47 18.46
N THR A 53 57.52 19.34 18.69
CA THR A 53 57.44 20.78 18.36
C THR A 53 57.40 20.99 16.85
N LYS A 54 58.20 20.22 16.09
CA LYS A 54 58.20 20.24 14.63
C LYS A 54 56.84 19.80 14.05
N ALA A 55 56.30 18.70 14.55
CA ALA A 55 54.96 18.23 14.18
C ALA A 55 53.87 19.25 14.57
N ALA A 56 53.98 19.88 15.73
CA ALA A 56 53.05 20.93 16.16
C ALA A 56 53.06 22.13 15.20
N GLN A 57 54.24 22.57 14.76
CA GLN A 57 54.40 23.65 13.78
C GLN A 57 53.86 23.25 12.40
N GLN A 58 54.20 22.05 11.91
CA GLN A 58 53.77 21.55 10.61
C GLN A 58 52.25 21.40 10.50
N PHE A 59 51.60 20.89 11.55
CA PHE A 59 50.15 20.70 11.56
C PHE A 59 49.38 21.91 12.14
N GLY A 60 50.08 22.98 12.51
CA GLY A 60 49.48 24.24 12.98
C GLY A 60 48.65 24.09 14.25
N CYS A 61 49.11 23.28 15.21
CA CYS A 61 48.39 23.04 16.46
C CYS A 61 49.33 23.07 17.69
N HIS A 62 48.76 23.09 18.89
CA HIS A 62 49.56 23.16 20.11
C HIS A 62 50.37 21.87 20.37
N VAL A 63 51.61 22.00 20.86
CA VAL A 63 52.53 20.88 21.17
C VAL A 63 51.89 19.81 22.07
N ARG A 64 51.11 20.23 23.07
CA ARG A 64 50.32 19.32 23.94
C ARG A 64 49.30 18.47 23.17
N THR A 65 48.72 18.96 22.07
CA THR A 65 47.77 18.21 21.24
C THR A 65 48.46 17.04 20.55
N ILE A 66 49.65 17.28 19.98
CA ILE A 66 50.51 16.26 19.36
C ILE A 66 50.96 15.23 20.41
N SER A 67 51.43 15.70 21.57
CA SER A 67 51.87 14.84 22.68
C SER A 67 50.75 13.91 23.18
N ARG A 68 49.54 14.43 23.43
CA ARG A 68 48.38 13.62 23.85
C ARG A 68 47.95 12.61 22.78
N LEU A 69 48.02 12.99 21.50
CA LEU A 69 47.71 12.11 20.39
C LEU A 69 48.69 10.93 20.34
N TRP A 70 49.99 11.20 20.43
CA TRP A 70 51.05 10.18 20.46
C TRP A 70 50.89 9.22 21.64
N GLN A 71 50.72 9.76 22.85
CA GLN A 71 50.54 8.95 24.05
C GLN A 71 49.34 8.01 23.94
N ARG A 72 48.19 8.51 23.47
CA ARG A 72 47.01 7.67 23.29
C ARG A 72 47.23 6.58 22.25
N ALA A 73 47.83 6.92 21.12
CA ALA A 73 48.12 5.95 20.07
C ALA A 73 49.08 4.84 20.54
N ARG A 74 50.09 5.17 21.36
CA ARG A 74 50.98 4.18 21.98
C ARG A 74 50.28 3.36 23.06
N LEU A 75 49.46 3.99 23.91
CA LEU A 75 48.69 3.30 24.94
C LEU A 75 47.68 2.31 24.34
N SER A 76 47.04 2.64 23.21
CA SER A 76 46.10 1.72 22.55
C SER A 76 46.81 0.47 22.02
N LEU A 77 48.02 0.62 21.47
CA LEU A 77 48.82 -0.51 21.01
C LEU A 77 49.34 -1.35 22.19
N ARG A 78 49.84 -0.72 23.25
CA ARG A 78 50.29 -1.41 24.48
C ARG A 78 49.15 -2.14 25.19
N GLY A 79 47.92 -1.64 25.07
CA GLY A 79 46.71 -2.29 25.58
C GLY A 79 46.16 -3.41 24.69
N GLY A 80 46.91 -3.88 23.69
CA GLY A 80 46.50 -5.01 22.82
C GLY A 80 45.69 -4.61 21.58
N GLY A 81 45.59 -3.32 21.25
CA GLY A 81 44.95 -2.87 20.02
C GLY A 81 45.78 -3.20 18.78
N HIS A 82 45.13 -3.66 17.72
CA HIS A 82 45.78 -3.98 16.43
C HIS A 82 46.22 -2.73 15.65
N THR A 83 45.65 -1.56 15.96
CA THR A 83 45.97 -0.28 15.33
C THR A 83 46.02 0.85 16.35
N ALA A 84 46.82 1.88 16.07
CA ALA A 84 46.93 3.08 16.89
C ALA A 84 45.63 3.90 16.90
N ASP A 85 45.12 4.23 18.10
CA ASP A 85 43.94 5.09 18.26
C ASP A 85 44.31 6.58 18.13
N VAL A 86 44.14 7.07 16.90
CA VAL A 86 44.29 8.48 16.54
C VAL A 86 42.96 9.24 16.56
N SER A 87 41.86 8.61 16.96
CA SER A 87 40.52 9.20 16.92
C SER A 87 40.41 10.47 17.79
N THR A 88 39.38 11.28 17.56
CA THR A 88 39.07 12.40 18.45
C THR A 88 38.13 11.94 19.57
N LYS A 89 38.44 12.32 20.82
CA LYS A 89 37.52 12.10 21.95
C LYS A 89 36.27 12.97 21.89
N MET A 90 36.17 13.89 20.93
CA MET A 90 34.98 14.73 20.76
C MET A 90 33.84 13.95 20.11
N ARG A 91 34.15 13.00 19.22
CA ARG A 91 33.13 12.22 18.52
C ARG A 91 32.30 11.45 19.55
N GLY A 92 30.98 11.71 19.59
CA GLY A 92 30.05 11.11 20.56
C GLY A 92 30.00 11.79 21.94
N ASN A 93 31.02 12.57 22.31
CA ASN A 93 31.10 13.24 23.62
C ASN A 93 30.82 14.75 23.57
N THR A 94 30.79 15.33 22.37
CA THR A 94 30.40 16.72 22.15
C THR A 94 28.99 16.81 21.61
N GLY A 95 28.22 17.74 22.15
CA GLY A 95 26.85 18.00 21.74
C GLY A 95 25.94 18.24 22.95
N ARG A 96 24.72 18.68 22.67
CA ARG A 96 23.71 18.89 23.70
C ARG A 96 23.23 17.52 24.22
N LYS A 97 23.27 17.32 25.53
CA LYS A 97 22.65 16.14 26.16
C LYS A 97 21.13 16.12 25.86
N PRO A 98 20.52 14.97 25.52
CA PRO A 98 19.09 14.86 25.32
C PRO A 98 18.33 15.33 26.57
N LYS A 99 17.32 16.17 26.39
CA LYS A 99 16.45 16.63 27.50
C LYS A 99 15.46 15.58 27.98
N ARG A 100 15.16 14.60 27.13
CA ARG A 100 14.19 13.53 27.40
C ARG A 100 14.76 12.21 26.91
N THR A 101 14.45 11.15 27.65
CA THR A 101 14.75 9.78 27.21
C THR A 101 13.78 9.34 26.11
N THR A 102 14.14 8.29 25.36
CA THR A 102 13.26 7.70 24.34
C THR A 102 11.95 7.20 24.97
N GLN A 103 12.03 6.63 26.17
CA GLN A 103 10.91 6.10 26.94
C GLN A 103 9.96 7.22 27.38
N GLU A 104 10.48 8.34 27.87
CA GLU A 104 9.65 9.50 28.22
C GLU A 104 8.88 10.05 27.01
N ILE A 105 9.54 10.15 25.86
CA ILE A 105 8.89 10.61 24.61
C ILE A 105 7.78 9.64 24.22
N GLU A 106 8.03 8.34 24.29
CA GLU A 106 7.04 7.32 23.94
C GLU A 106 5.84 7.33 24.88
N SER A 107 6.06 7.40 26.19
CA SER A 107 5.00 7.48 27.19
C SER A 107 4.15 8.74 27.01
N ALA A 108 4.78 9.90 26.79
CA ALA A 108 4.08 11.15 26.54
C ALA A 108 3.25 11.08 25.24
N ILE A 109 3.79 10.51 24.17
CA ILE A 109 3.03 10.29 22.93
C ILE A 109 1.86 9.35 23.21
N ARG A 110 2.06 8.24 23.94
CA ARG A 110 1.02 7.25 24.28
C ARG A 110 -0.10 7.76 25.17
N ALA A 111 0.12 8.83 25.94
CA ALA A 111 -0.92 9.44 26.76
C ALA A 111 -1.91 10.32 25.95
N VAL A 112 -1.52 10.80 24.76
CA VAL A 112 -2.36 11.73 23.97
C VAL A 112 -3.51 10.99 23.27
N PRO A 113 -4.79 11.39 23.31
CA PRO A 113 -5.83 10.69 22.54
C PRO A 113 -5.54 10.63 21.02
N HIS A 114 -5.96 9.56 20.32
CA HIS A 114 -5.64 9.38 18.88
C HIS A 114 -6.03 10.59 18.00
N MET A 115 -7.17 11.23 18.29
CA MET A 115 -7.64 12.41 17.55
C MET A 115 -6.67 13.60 17.62
N SER A 116 -5.90 13.70 18.71
CA SER A 116 -4.88 14.74 18.88
C SER A 116 -3.52 14.37 18.28
N ARG A 117 -3.36 13.16 17.71
CA ARG A 117 -2.10 12.66 17.10
C ARG A 117 -2.09 12.67 15.57
N GLN A 118 -3.00 13.37 14.91
CA GLN A 118 -3.12 13.34 13.44
C GLN A 118 -1.95 14.00 12.71
N THR A 119 -1.40 15.08 13.27
CA THR A 119 -0.24 15.78 12.71
C THR A 119 0.88 15.88 13.75
N LEU A 120 2.12 16.06 13.29
CA LEU A 120 3.25 16.31 14.21
C LEU A 120 3.03 17.59 15.04
N ARG A 121 2.29 18.57 14.51
CA ARG A 121 1.96 19.82 15.20
C ARG A 121 0.94 19.59 16.33
N SER A 122 -0.16 18.91 16.05
CA SER A 122 -1.18 18.60 17.07
C SER A 122 -0.61 17.69 18.16
N LEU A 123 0.18 16.68 17.77
CA LEU A 123 0.85 15.80 18.72
C LEU A 123 1.84 16.57 19.60
N SER A 124 2.58 17.53 19.05
CA SER A 124 3.50 18.39 19.80
C SER A 124 2.77 19.21 20.86
N ALA A 125 1.67 19.86 20.48
CA ALA A 125 0.85 20.65 21.40
C ALA A 125 0.28 19.77 22.54
N ALA A 126 -0.27 18.60 22.22
CA ALA A 126 -0.92 17.75 23.21
C ALA A 126 0.05 16.98 24.11
N SER A 127 1.26 16.66 23.63
CA SER A 127 2.28 15.93 24.42
C SER A 127 3.23 16.84 25.20
N GLY A 128 3.25 18.15 24.92
CA GLY A 128 4.24 19.09 25.45
C GLY A 128 5.68 18.84 24.95
N ILE A 129 5.85 18.02 23.90
CA ILE A 129 7.16 17.72 23.31
C ILE A 129 7.32 18.56 22.04
N PRO A 130 8.44 19.26 21.86
CA PRO A 130 8.69 20.02 20.63
C PRO A 130 8.58 19.17 19.36
N MET A 131 7.94 19.71 18.33
CA MET A 131 7.72 19.04 17.05
C MET A 131 9.02 18.49 16.43
N THR A 132 10.13 19.23 16.56
CA THR A 132 11.46 18.82 16.09
C THR A 132 11.97 17.58 16.82
N THR A 133 11.75 17.49 18.13
CA THR A 133 12.09 16.32 18.95
C THR A 133 11.27 15.11 18.54
N ILE A 134 9.96 15.27 18.31
CA ILE A 134 9.09 14.18 17.82
C ILE A 134 9.55 13.71 16.44
N PHE A 135 9.92 14.63 15.54
CA PHE A 135 10.42 14.29 14.20
C PHE A 135 11.74 13.51 14.25
N GLN A 136 12.69 13.93 15.09
CA GLN A 136 13.93 13.19 15.31
C GLN A 136 13.67 11.82 15.93
N HIS A 137 12.77 11.74 16.92
CA HIS A 137 12.35 10.46 17.52
C HIS A 137 11.73 9.52 16.47
N LYS A 138 10.89 10.05 15.56
CA LYS A 138 10.32 9.29 14.44
C LYS A 138 11.38 8.75 13.47
N LYS A 139 12.45 9.51 13.20
CA LYS A 139 13.59 9.02 12.39
C LYS A 139 14.40 7.95 13.11
N ALA A 140 14.65 8.13 14.41
CA ALA A 140 15.49 7.24 15.21
C ALA A 140 14.76 5.97 15.67
N THR A 141 13.41 5.98 15.70
CA THR A 141 12.59 4.89 16.26
C THR A 141 11.75 4.25 15.15
N PRO A 142 12.23 3.17 14.50
CA PRO A 142 11.52 2.54 13.38
C PRO A 142 10.11 2.06 13.73
N ARG A 143 9.82 1.74 14.99
CA ARG A 143 8.48 1.31 15.42
C ARG A 143 7.44 2.45 15.49
N PHE A 144 7.88 3.72 15.52
CA PHE A 144 6.98 4.87 15.54
C PHE A 144 6.68 5.32 14.10
N LYS A 145 5.57 4.81 13.54
CA LYS A 145 5.16 5.08 12.16
C LYS A 145 3.78 5.73 12.11
N SER A 146 3.56 6.53 11.06
CA SER A 146 2.20 6.96 10.70
C SER A 146 1.45 5.74 10.15
N LYS A 147 0.21 5.57 10.61
CA LYS A 147 -0.73 4.54 10.14
C LYS A 147 -2.00 5.25 9.69
N SER A 148 -2.56 4.81 8.58
CA SER A 148 -3.87 5.26 8.12
C SER A 148 -4.95 4.32 8.66
N SER A 149 -6.10 4.88 9.03
CA SER A 149 -7.33 4.15 9.26
C SER A 149 -8.28 4.43 8.10
N TYR A 150 -8.91 3.39 7.56
CA TYR A 150 -9.90 3.51 6.50
C TYR A 150 -11.28 3.25 7.10
N VAL A 151 -12.26 4.05 6.68
CA VAL A 151 -13.66 3.82 7.05
C VAL A 151 -14.12 2.52 6.39
N LYS A 152 -14.76 1.65 7.18
CA LYS A 152 -15.35 0.39 6.71
C LYS A 152 -16.88 0.50 6.69
N PRO A 153 -17.58 -0.29 5.87
CA PRO A 153 -19.03 -0.38 5.95
C PRO A 153 -19.49 -0.74 7.36
N PHE A 154 -20.52 -0.06 7.83
CA PHE A 154 -21.15 -0.40 9.09
C PHE A 154 -21.96 -1.70 8.93
N LEU A 155 -21.80 -2.62 9.88
CA LEU A 155 -22.52 -3.89 9.90
C LEU A 155 -23.49 -3.90 11.08
N THR A 156 -24.77 -4.11 10.79
CA THR A 156 -25.75 -4.50 11.82
C THR A 156 -25.49 -5.94 12.25
N GLN A 157 -26.09 -6.36 13.36
CA GLN A 157 -25.97 -7.73 13.82
C GLN A 157 -26.46 -8.75 12.76
N GLY A 158 -27.58 -8.47 12.09
CA GLY A 158 -28.06 -9.29 10.97
C GLY A 158 -27.09 -9.30 9.77
N ASN A 159 -26.39 -8.21 9.48
CA ASN A 159 -25.37 -8.20 8.43
C ASN A 159 -24.17 -9.08 8.79
N ILE A 160 -23.71 -9.03 10.05
CA ILE A 160 -22.60 -9.85 10.57
C ILE A 160 -22.94 -11.34 10.40
N GLU A 161 -24.15 -11.72 10.78
CA GLU A 161 -24.64 -13.09 10.72
C GLU A 161 -24.83 -13.58 9.27
N ALA A 162 -25.43 -12.75 8.41
CA ALA A 162 -25.55 -13.05 6.99
C ALA A 162 -24.17 -13.25 6.34
N ARG A 163 -23.18 -12.43 6.71
CA ARG A 163 -21.79 -12.59 6.27
C ARG A 163 -21.17 -13.88 6.76
N LEU A 164 -21.40 -14.24 8.03
CA LEU A 164 -20.86 -15.47 8.61
C LEU A 164 -21.43 -16.71 7.92
N ARG A 165 -22.76 -16.80 7.76
CA ARG A 165 -23.43 -17.89 7.04
C ARG A 165 -22.94 -18.00 5.60
N TYR A 166 -22.84 -16.87 4.92
CA TYR A 166 -22.37 -16.81 3.55
C TYR A 166 -20.94 -17.34 3.42
N ALA A 167 -20.01 -16.87 4.26
CA ALA A 167 -18.63 -17.36 4.26
C ALA A 167 -18.53 -18.86 4.56
N LEU A 168 -19.29 -19.36 5.55
CA LEU A 168 -19.32 -20.78 5.91
C LEU A 168 -19.87 -21.66 4.78
N SER A 169 -20.81 -21.16 3.97
CA SER A 169 -21.39 -21.92 2.85
C SER A 169 -20.36 -22.35 1.79
N PHE A 170 -19.22 -21.65 1.73
CA PHE A 170 -18.13 -21.99 0.82
C PHE A 170 -17.12 -22.96 1.43
N VAL A 171 -17.18 -23.27 2.72
CA VAL A 171 -16.24 -24.18 3.38
C VAL A 171 -16.75 -25.62 3.27
N ARG A 172 -15.87 -26.53 2.88
CA ARG A 172 -16.15 -27.96 2.75
C ARG A 172 -15.28 -28.75 3.73
N PRO A 173 -15.86 -29.65 4.54
CA PRO A 173 -15.08 -30.59 5.33
C PRO A 173 -14.41 -31.62 4.41
N LEU A 174 -13.16 -31.94 4.69
CA LEU A 174 -12.36 -32.94 4.00
C LEU A 174 -12.28 -34.24 4.84
N PRO A 175 -12.06 -35.41 4.21
CA PRO A 175 -12.03 -36.70 4.92
C PRO A 175 -10.99 -36.82 6.05
N ASN A 176 -9.96 -35.97 6.05
CA ASN A 176 -8.91 -35.93 7.08
C ASN A 176 -9.21 -34.94 8.22
N GLY A 177 -10.45 -34.46 8.35
CA GLY A 177 -10.87 -33.49 9.37
C GLY A 177 -10.43 -32.04 9.09
N ARG A 178 -9.75 -31.78 7.96
CA ARG A 178 -9.44 -30.42 7.53
C ARG A 178 -10.64 -29.77 6.86
N HIS A 179 -10.69 -28.45 6.91
CA HIS A 179 -11.71 -27.66 6.24
C HIS A 179 -11.06 -26.85 5.13
N CYS A 180 -11.67 -26.82 3.94
CA CYS A 180 -11.11 -26.10 2.80
C CYS A 180 -12.22 -25.37 2.06
N PHE A 181 -11.91 -24.19 1.54
CA PHE A 181 -12.85 -23.48 0.68
C PHE A 181 -13.07 -24.27 -0.62
N SER A 182 -14.33 -24.32 -1.05
CA SER A 182 -14.73 -24.79 -2.38
C SER A 182 -14.02 -23.99 -3.47
N ASP A 183 -13.94 -24.57 -4.66
CA ASP A 183 -13.26 -23.93 -5.77
C ASP A 183 -14.02 -22.71 -6.31
N MET A 184 -15.33 -22.58 -6.07
CA MET A 184 -16.17 -21.50 -6.57
C MET A 184 -16.17 -21.41 -8.11
N HIS A 185 -15.91 -22.52 -8.81
CA HIS A 185 -15.85 -22.54 -10.27
C HIS A 185 -17.21 -22.26 -10.93
N GLU A 186 -18.29 -22.39 -10.18
CA GLU A 186 -19.67 -22.17 -10.57
C GLU A 186 -20.11 -20.70 -10.48
N TYR A 187 -19.30 -19.82 -9.87
CA TYR A 187 -19.64 -18.42 -9.64
C TYR A 187 -19.06 -17.47 -10.70
N VAL A 188 -19.90 -16.56 -11.18
CA VAL A 188 -19.52 -15.38 -11.97
C VAL A 188 -19.82 -14.14 -11.12
N HIS A 189 -18.80 -13.43 -10.69
CA HIS A 189 -18.93 -12.16 -9.99
C HIS A 189 -19.19 -11.05 -10.99
N ILE A 190 -20.27 -10.30 -10.77
CA ILE A 190 -20.59 -9.08 -11.50
C ILE A 190 -20.66 -7.88 -10.56
N ASP A 191 -20.29 -6.71 -11.08
CA ASP A 191 -20.33 -5.45 -10.35
C ASP A 191 -20.08 -4.27 -11.29
N GLU A 192 -20.42 -3.07 -10.84
CA GLU A 192 -20.23 -1.83 -11.58
C GLU A 192 -19.21 -0.90 -10.95
N LYS A 193 -18.47 -0.19 -11.82
CA LYS A 193 -17.54 0.83 -11.35
C LYS A 193 -17.44 2.04 -12.27
N TRP A 194 -17.35 3.21 -11.65
CA TRP A 194 -16.92 4.44 -12.30
C TRP A 194 -15.41 4.44 -12.58
N PHE A 195 -15.05 4.50 -13.85
CA PHE A 195 -13.69 4.81 -14.30
C PHE A 195 -13.61 6.28 -14.71
N TYR A 196 -12.51 6.94 -14.35
CA TYR A 196 -12.32 8.37 -14.57
C TYR A 196 -11.26 8.58 -15.65
N LEU A 197 -11.48 9.57 -16.50
CA LEU A 197 -10.52 9.99 -17.52
C LEU A 197 -9.17 10.36 -16.88
N THR A 198 -9.18 10.94 -15.68
CA THR A 198 -7.94 11.36 -15.02
C THR A 198 -8.04 11.44 -13.50
N LYS A 199 -6.93 11.21 -12.79
CA LYS A 199 -6.84 11.37 -11.33
C LYS A 199 -6.71 12.84 -10.95
N VAL A 200 -7.41 13.28 -9.89
CA VAL A 200 -7.22 14.63 -9.32
C VAL A 200 -5.76 14.89 -8.95
N LYS A 201 -5.12 13.91 -8.30
CA LYS A 201 -3.70 13.95 -7.94
C LYS A 201 -2.96 12.85 -8.67
N ARG A 202 -1.96 13.22 -9.48
CA ARG A 202 -0.97 12.30 -10.05
C ARG A 202 0.38 12.57 -9.38
N ARG A 203 1.18 11.52 -9.24
CA ARG A 203 2.57 11.60 -8.79
C ARG A 203 3.44 11.31 -9.99
N TYR A 204 4.43 12.16 -10.23
CA TYR A 204 5.45 11.96 -11.24
C TYR A 204 6.81 11.86 -10.53
N TYR A 205 7.69 11.04 -11.07
CA TYR A 205 9.10 11.05 -10.71
C TYR A 205 9.78 11.92 -11.76
N VAL A 206 10.27 13.07 -11.32
CA VAL A 206 10.90 14.10 -12.15
C VAL A 206 12.17 14.57 -11.45
N TYR A 207 13.16 14.99 -12.22
CA TYR A 207 14.34 15.65 -11.66
C TYR A 207 13.99 17.06 -11.15
N ASP A 208 14.89 17.68 -10.39
CA ASP A 208 14.66 18.99 -9.78
C ASP A 208 14.62 20.14 -10.79
N ASP A 209 15.18 19.93 -11.98
CA ASP A 209 15.18 20.85 -13.12
C ASP A 209 14.05 20.57 -14.15
N GLU A 210 13.22 19.54 -13.95
CA GLU A 210 12.11 19.21 -14.84
C GLU A 210 10.81 19.94 -14.46
N GLU A 211 10.17 20.57 -15.44
CA GLU A 211 8.82 21.12 -15.26
C GLU A 211 7.74 20.04 -15.38
N VAL A 212 6.91 19.92 -14.35
CA VAL A 212 5.77 18.99 -14.37
C VAL A 212 4.65 19.54 -15.24
N ALA A 213 4.14 18.71 -16.17
CA ALA A 213 3.04 19.07 -17.06
C ALA A 213 1.82 19.65 -16.30
N ALA A 214 1.41 20.86 -16.70
CA ALA A 214 0.23 21.53 -16.16
C ALA A 214 -1.05 20.75 -16.50
N ARG A 215 -1.91 20.55 -15.51
CA ARG A 215 -3.20 19.85 -15.66
C ARG A 215 -4.32 20.66 -15.06
N SER A 216 -5.18 21.21 -15.91
CA SER A 216 -6.31 22.05 -15.53
C SER A 216 -7.64 21.44 -15.92
N VAL A 217 -8.62 21.52 -15.02
CA VAL A 217 -10.03 21.26 -15.29
C VAL A 217 -10.85 22.39 -14.67
N LYS A 218 -12.00 22.75 -15.24
CA LYS A 218 -12.86 23.80 -14.68
C LYS A 218 -13.33 23.47 -13.26
N SER A 219 -13.65 22.20 -13.00
CA SER A 219 -13.96 21.70 -11.65
C SER A 219 -13.64 20.21 -11.55
N LYS A 220 -13.12 19.82 -10.39
CA LYS A 220 -12.78 18.42 -10.07
C LYS A 220 -14.01 17.53 -9.91
N HIS A 221 -15.19 18.11 -9.65
CA HIS A 221 -16.45 17.38 -9.53
C HIS A 221 -16.97 16.87 -10.87
N PHE A 222 -16.57 17.50 -11.98
CA PHE A 222 -17.01 17.15 -13.34
C PHE A 222 -15.89 16.50 -14.17
N ILE A 223 -14.96 15.80 -13.51
CA ILE A 223 -14.02 14.94 -14.24
C ILE A 223 -14.83 13.87 -14.96
N THR A 224 -14.66 13.80 -16.28
CA THR A 224 -15.32 12.81 -17.14
C THR A 224 -15.12 11.41 -16.58
N LYS A 225 -16.22 10.67 -16.45
CA LYS A 225 -16.25 9.31 -15.93
C LYS A 225 -17.30 8.49 -16.67
N VAL A 226 -17.05 7.20 -16.80
CA VAL A 226 -17.94 6.22 -17.44
C VAL A 226 -18.10 5.05 -16.48
N MET A 227 -19.33 4.57 -16.30
CA MET A 227 -19.59 3.37 -15.50
C MET A 227 -19.42 2.15 -16.40
N PHE A 228 -18.80 1.10 -15.87
CA PHE A 228 -18.67 -0.19 -16.53
C PHE A 228 -19.28 -1.26 -15.66
N LEU A 229 -20.03 -2.18 -16.27
CA LEU A 229 -20.38 -3.47 -15.69
C LEU A 229 -19.27 -4.46 -16.09
N ALA A 230 -18.71 -5.18 -15.14
CA ALA A 230 -17.75 -6.25 -15.41
C ALA A 230 -18.27 -7.58 -14.90
N ALA A 231 -17.86 -8.67 -15.57
CA ALA A 231 -18.15 -10.03 -15.19
C ALA A 231 -16.87 -10.87 -15.23
N VAL A 232 -16.55 -11.52 -14.12
CA VAL A 232 -15.38 -12.38 -13.96
C VAL A 232 -15.71 -13.63 -13.17
N ALA A 233 -15.06 -14.73 -13.50
CA ALA A 233 -15.12 -15.98 -12.77
C ALA A 233 -13.72 -16.46 -12.45
N ARG A 234 -13.62 -17.52 -11.64
CA ARG A 234 -12.32 -18.05 -11.27
C ARG A 234 -11.60 -18.68 -12.48
N PRO A 235 -10.35 -18.29 -12.77
CA PRO A 235 -9.56 -18.91 -13.83
C PRO A 235 -9.34 -20.41 -13.56
N ARG A 236 -9.47 -21.23 -14.60
CA ARG A 236 -9.35 -22.70 -14.51
C ARG A 236 -8.93 -23.31 -15.84
N TYR A 237 -8.49 -24.56 -15.82
CA TYR A 237 -8.27 -25.30 -17.06
C TYR A 237 -9.61 -25.71 -17.67
N ASP A 238 -9.81 -25.37 -18.94
CA ASP A 238 -10.95 -25.82 -19.74
C ASP A 238 -10.56 -27.09 -20.50
N HIS A 239 -11.12 -28.22 -20.07
CA HIS A 239 -10.87 -29.52 -20.68
C HIS A 239 -11.44 -29.65 -22.10
N HIS A 240 -12.52 -28.93 -22.42
CA HIS A 240 -13.12 -28.95 -23.75
C HIS A 240 -12.24 -28.17 -24.74
N ALA A 241 -11.84 -26.97 -24.36
CA ALA A 241 -10.95 -26.13 -25.17
C ALA A 241 -9.47 -26.49 -25.07
N LYS A 242 -9.10 -27.43 -24.18
CA LYS A 242 -7.73 -27.88 -23.86
C LYS A 242 -6.76 -26.74 -23.54
N LYS A 243 -7.24 -25.68 -22.90
CA LYS A 243 -6.46 -24.48 -22.57
C LYS A 243 -6.86 -23.89 -21.23
N ILE A 244 -5.99 -23.04 -20.67
CA ILE A 244 -6.37 -22.24 -19.50
C ILE A 244 -7.40 -21.20 -19.92
N TRP A 245 -8.55 -21.20 -19.25
CA TRP A 245 -9.52 -20.13 -19.31
C TRP A 245 -9.16 -19.07 -18.28
N ASP A 246 -9.08 -17.82 -18.72
CA ASP A 246 -8.55 -16.72 -17.91
C ASP A 246 -9.57 -16.12 -16.93
N GLY A 247 -10.79 -16.64 -16.89
CA GLY A 247 -11.86 -16.20 -16.02
C GLY A 247 -12.54 -14.89 -16.45
N LYS A 248 -12.11 -14.26 -17.55
CA LYS A 248 -12.66 -12.99 -18.00
C LYS A 248 -13.90 -13.21 -18.88
N VAL A 249 -15.08 -12.89 -18.35
CA VAL A 249 -16.34 -13.02 -19.12
C VAL A 249 -16.55 -11.79 -20.00
N GLY A 250 -16.50 -10.60 -19.41
CA GLY A 250 -16.60 -9.35 -20.17
C GLY A 250 -16.56 -8.10 -19.29
N VAL A 251 -16.43 -6.96 -19.97
CA VAL A 251 -16.53 -5.62 -19.39
C VAL A 251 -17.26 -4.74 -20.40
N TRP A 252 -18.26 -4.00 -19.96
CA TRP A 252 -19.14 -3.25 -20.85
C TRP A 252 -19.37 -1.84 -20.33
N PRO A 253 -19.14 -0.80 -21.16
CA PRO A 253 -19.50 0.56 -20.80
C PRO A 253 -21.04 0.71 -20.75
N LEU A 254 -21.52 1.44 -19.74
CA LEU A 254 -22.91 1.84 -19.60
C LEU A 254 -23.03 3.28 -20.11
N VAL A 255 -23.20 3.37 -21.43
CA VAL A 255 -23.24 4.61 -22.20
C VAL A 255 -24.40 4.59 -23.18
N GLN A 256 -24.84 5.77 -23.59
CA GLN A 256 -25.83 5.94 -24.65
C GLN A 256 -25.34 6.96 -25.67
N VAL A 257 -25.80 6.84 -26.90
CA VAL A 257 -25.57 7.85 -27.93
C VAL A 257 -26.67 8.90 -27.82
N SER A 258 -26.30 10.17 -27.70
CA SER A 258 -27.26 11.28 -27.63
C SER A 258 -26.78 12.48 -28.44
N PRO A 259 -27.70 13.29 -29.02
CA PRO A 259 -27.31 14.51 -29.70
C PRO A 259 -26.76 15.55 -28.71
N ALA A 260 -25.64 16.19 -29.06
CA ALA A 260 -25.02 17.21 -28.23
C ALA A 260 -25.99 18.38 -27.97
N ALA A 261 -26.33 18.61 -26.70
CA ALA A 261 -27.30 19.64 -26.31
C ALA A 261 -26.84 21.08 -26.59
N ARG A 262 -25.52 21.32 -26.65
CA ARG A 262 -24.91 22.63 -26.86
C ARG A 262 -23.82 22.53 -27.93
N SER A 263 -23.64 23.60 -28.68
CA SER A 263 -22.46 23.77 -29.51
C SER A 263 -21.22 23.98 -28.63
N SER A 264 -20.07 23.59 -29.17
CA SER A 264 -18.76 23.83 -28.57
C SER A 264 -17.76 24.16 -29.67
N LYS A 265 -16.55 24.60 -29.29
CA LYS A 265 -15.46 24.85 -30.24
C LYS A 265 -15.17 23.64 -31.15
N ASN A 266 -15.37 22.42 -30.64
CA ASN A 266 -14.96 21.20 -31.32
C ASN A 266 -16.14 20.43 -31.95
N ARG A 267 -17.39 20.86 -31.77
CA ARG A 267 -18.57 20.19 -32.36
C ARG A 267 -19.82 21.08 -32.35
N PRO A 268 -20.62 21.08 -33.42
CA PRO A 268 -21.91 21.76 -33.45
C PRO A 268 -22.94 21.09 -32.52
N ARG A 269 -24.03 21.82 -32.23
CA ARG A 269 -25.20 21.26 -31.53
C ARG A 269 -25.82 20.17 -32.41
N GLY A 270 -26.28 19.07 -31.80
CA GLY A 270 -26.92 17.97 -32.51
C GLY A 270 -25.98 16.85 -32.97
N THR A 271 -24.66 17.04 -32.93
CA THR A 271 -23.71 15.95 -33.20
C THR A 271 -23.95 14.79 -32.23
N LEU A 272 -24.08 13.57 -32.73
CA LEU A 272 -24.22 12.37 -31.92
C LEU A 272 -22.95 12.12 -31.11
N ILE A 273 -23.09 11.99 -29.80
CA ILE A 273 -21.99 11.84 -28.86
C ILE A 273 -22.29 10.72 -27.88
N THR A 274 -21.25 9.99 -27.51
CA THR A 274 -21.30 9.01 -26.42
C THR A 274 -21.37 9.75 -25.09
N VAL A 275 -22.38 9.45 -24.27
CA VAL A 275 -22.51 10.00 -22.92
C VAL A 275 -22.69 8.89 -21.89
N PRO A 276 -22.18 9.06 -20.66
CA PRO A 276 -22.43 8.11 -19.58
C PRO A 276 -23.93 8.03 -19.28
N GLN A 277 -24.42 6.81 -19.08
CA GLN A 277 -25.81 6.55 -18.72
C GLN A 277 -25.95 6.44 -17.20
N ILE A 278 -27.09 6.89 -16.66
CA ILE A 278 -27.45 6.63 -15.26
C ILE A 278 -27.98 5.20 -15.19
N VAL A 279 -27.40 4.39 -14.30
CA VAL A 279 -27.82 3.00 -14.13
C VAL A 279 -28.99 2.94 -13.17
N ASN A 280 -30.14 2.56 -13.73
CA ASN A 280 -31.33 2.18 -12.98
C ASN A 280 -31.54 0.66 -13.15
N PHE A 281 -32.66 0.15 -12.62
CA PHE A 281 -33.02 -1.26 -12.78
C PHE A 281 -33.06 -1.70 -14.24
N ASP A 282 -33.71 -0.94 -15.12
CA ASP A 282 -33.92 -1.35 -16.52
C ASP A 282 -32.59 -1.44 -17.28
N VAL A 283 -31.70 -0.45 -17.10
CA VAL A 283 -30.36 -0.44 -17.71
C VAL A 283 -29.49 -1.58 -17.18
N TYR A 284 -29.56 -1.84 -15.86
CA TYR A 284 -28.82 -2.94 -15.26
C TYR A 284 -29.32 -4.30 -15.76
N PHE A 285 -30.63 -4.50 -15.72
CA PHE A 285 -31.26 -5.75 -16.14
C PHE A 285 -31.03 -6.02 -17.64
N ASP A 286 -31.16 -4.99 -18.49
CA ASP A 286 -30.80 -5.07 -19.91
C ASP A 286 -29.34 -5.51 -20.09
N ALA A 287 -28.40 -4.91 -19.35
CA ALA A 287 -27.00 -5.30 -19.44
C ALA A 287 -26.77 -6.75 -18.98
N VAL A 288 -27.46 -7.23 -17.94
CA VAL A 288 -27.38 -8.63 -17.49
C VAL A 288 -27.91 -9.57 -18.57
N VAL A 289 -29.11 -9.34 -19.08
CA VAL A 289 -29.79 -10.23 -20.05
C VAL A 289 -29.13 -10.19 -21.42
N ASN A 290 -28.74 -9.02 -21.90
CA ASN A 290 -28.28 -8.84 -23.28
C ASN A 290 -26.74 -8.82 -23.43
N LYS A 291 -25.98 -8.71 -22.33
CA LYS A 291 -24.52 -8.72 -22.37
C LYS A 291 -23.91 -9.82 -21.53
N VAL A 292 -24.23 -9.88 -20.23
CA VAL A 292 -23.61 -10.83 -19.28
C VAL A 292 -24.01 -12.26 -19.60
N VAL A 293 -25.31 -12.56 -19.68
CA VAL A 293 -25.84 -13.91 -19.92
C VAL A 293 -25.30 -14.50 -21.24
N PRO A 294 -25.38 -13.81 -22.39
CA PRO A 294 -24.81 -14.30 -23.65
C PRO A 294 -23.30 -14.54 -23.56
N ALA A 295 -22.56 -13.66 -22.85
CA ALA A 295 -21.12 -13.83 -22.68
C ALA A 295 -20.77 -15.03 -21.79
N ILE A 296 -21.57 -15.32 -20.75
CA ILE A 296 -21.44 -16.55 -19.95
C ILE A 296 -21.69 -17.76 -20.84
N GLN A 297 -22.81 -17.79 -21.56
CA GLN A 297 -23.16 -18.90 -22.46
C GLN A 297 -22.07 -19.17 -23.52
N ALA A 298 -21.45 -18.12 -24.04
CA ALA A 298 -20.43 -18.23 -25.07
C ALA A 298 -19.04 -18.61 -24.54
N LYS A 299 -18.66 -18.17 -23.33
CA LYS A 299 -17.27 -18.24 -22.85
C LYS A 299 -17.05 -19.15 -21.65
N PHE A 300 -18.09 -19.47 -20.88
CA PHE A 300 -17.93 -20.19 -19.62
C PHE A 300 -17.57 -21.67 -19.85
N PRO A 301 -16.47 -22.18 -19.26
CA PRO A 301 -16.03 -23.55 -19.49
C PRO A 301 -17.06 -24.58 -19.04
N GLY A 302 -17.38 -25.54 -19.92
CA GLY A 302 -18.33 -26.62 -19.66
C GLY A 302 -19.76 -26.37 -20.17
N GLY A 303 -20.05 -25.17 -20.70
CA GLY A 303 -21.36 -24.80 -21.25
C GLY A 303 -22.48 -24.68 -20.19
N SER A 304 -23.56 -23.96 -20.52
CA SER A 304 -24.74 -23.80 -19.66
C SER A 304 -25.58 -25.08 -19.48
N THR A 305 -25.21 -26.18 -20.13
CA THR A 305 -25.89 -27.48 -20.09
C THR A 305 -25.65 -28.26 -18.79
N ARG A 306 -24.78 -27.78 -17.89
CA ARG A 306 -24.57 -28.38 -16.55
C ARG A 306 -25.41 -27.77 -15.41
N GLY A 307 -26.24 -26.77 -15.69
CA GLY A 307 -27.30 -26.35 -14.76
C GLY A 307 -26.92 -25.46 -13.56
N ASP A 308 -25.64 -25.19 -13.31
CA ASP A 308 -25.22 -24.65 -12.00
C ASP A 308 -24.42 -23.33 -12.04
N VAL A 309 -24.53 -22.47 -13.07
CA VAL A 309 -23.79 -21.19 -13.05
C VAL A 309 -24.54 -20.15 -12.21
N TRP A 310 -23.86 -19.53 -11.24
CA TRP A 310 -24.41 -18.49 -10.37
C TRP A 310 -23.78 -17.14 -10.64
N ILE A 311 -24.59 -16.17 -11.06
CA ILE A 311 -24.22 -14.76 -11.10
C ILE A 311 -24.28 -14.23 -9.65
N GLN A 312 -23.12 -13.92 -9.08
CA GLN A 312 -23.03 -13.21 -7.81
C GLN A 312 -23.01 -11.70 -8.06
N GLN A 313 -23.91 -10.98 -7.41
CA GLN A 313 -24.03 -9.52 -7.47
C GLN A 313 -24.15 -8.90 -6.07
N ASP A 314 -24.01 -7.57 -5.99
CA ASP A 314 -24.26 -6.87 -4.73
C ASP A 314 -25.77 -6.79 -4.38
N ASN A 315 -26.08 -6.29 -3.18
CA ASN A 315 -27.46 -6.21 -2.69
C ASN A 315 -28.10 -4.82 -2.89
N ALA A 316 -27.63 -4.03 -3.86
CA ALA A 316 -28.18 -2.71 -4.18
C ALA A 316 -29.63 -2.81 -4.67
N GLY A 317 -30.38 -1.71 -4.53
CA GLY A 317 -31.81 -1.65 -4.89
C GLY A 317 -32.15 -2.20 -6.28
N PRO A 318 -31.46 -1.75 -7.35
CA PRO A 318 -31.63 -2.29 -8.70
C PRO A 318 -31.30 -3.79 -8.78
N HIS A 319 -30.22 -4.25 -8.16
CA HIS A 319 -29.72 -5.62 -8.31
C HIS A 319 -30.64 -6.62 -7.63
N ARG A 320 -31.19 -6.29 -6.45
CA ARG A 320 -32.16 -7.14 -5.71
C ARG A 320 -33.36 -7.59 -6.53
N ARG A 321 -33.74 -6.81 -7.54
CA ARG A 321 -34.87 -7.12 -8.42
C ARG A 321 -34.49 -8.12 -9.53
N VAL A 322 -33.21 -8.27 -9.84
CA VAL A 322 -32.70 -9.26 -10.78
C VAL A 322 -32.58 -10.59 -10.04
N THR A 323 -33.54 -11.49 -10.26
CA THR A 323 -33.63 -12.79 -9.60
C THR A 323 -33.54 -13.93 -10.61
N THR A 324 -33.22 -15.13 -10.14
CA THR A 324 -33.27 -16.35 -10.96
C THR A 324 -34.64 -16.53 -11.64
N ALA A 325 -35.74 -16.30 -10.90
CA ALA A 325 -37.08 -16.40 -11.46
C ALA A 325 -37.33 -15.37 -12.58
N LEU A 326 -36.81 -14.14 -12.43
CA LEU A 326 -36.92 -13.12 -13.46
C LEU A 326 -36.12 -13.49 -14.71
N LEU A 327 -34.90 -14.02 -14.55
CA LEU A 327 -34.09 -14.52 -15.68
C LEU A 327 -34.79 -15.67 -16.41
N GLN A 328 -35.34 -16.63 -15.67
CA GLN A 328 -36.11 -17.74 -16.23
C GLN A 328 -37.35 -17.27 -17.01
N ALA A 329 -38.08 -16.28 -16.47
CA ALA A 329 -39.21 -15.66 -17.17
C ALA A 329 -38.80 -14.98 -18.49
N HIS A 330 -37.54 -14.59 -18.64
CA HIS A 330 -36.95 -14.04 -19.86
C HIS A 330 -36.25 -15.11 -20.73
N GLY A 331 -36.51 -16.40 -20.48
CA GLY A 331 -35.99 -17.51 -21.29
C GLY A 331 -34.54 -17.90 -20.99
N VAL A 332 -33.94 -17.41 -19.91
CA VAL A 332 -32.59 -17.78 -19.49
C VAL A 332 -32.65 -19.08 -18.68
N SER A 333 -31.97 -20.13 -19.18
CA SER A 333 -31.84 -21.42 -18.50
C SER A 333 -30.39 -21.71 -18.11
N GLY A 334 -30.21 -22.47 -17.01
CA GLY A 334 -28.89 -22.90 -16.52
C GLY A 334 -28.02 -21.81 -15.88
N ILE A 335 -28.56 -20.60 -15.66
CA ILE A 335 -27.88 -19.48 -15.00
C ILE A 335 -28.82 -18.93 -13.92
N GLY A 336 -28.38 -19.01 -12.65
CA GLY A 336 -29.05 -18.43 -11.50
C GLY A 336 -28.39 -17.14 -11.02
N VAL A 337 -29.05 -16.44 -10.09
CA VAL A 337 -28.54 -15.22 -9.46
C VAL A 337 -28.52 -15.40 -7.95
N VAL A 338 -27.45 -14.93 -7.32
CA VAL A 338 -27.26 -14.90 -5.88
C VAL A 338 -26.77 -13.53 -5.43
N ASN A 339 -27.39 -13.01 -4.38
CA ASN A 339 -26.97 -11.75 -3.78
C ASN A 339 -25.93 -12.03 -2.69
N GLN A 340 -24.83 -11.30 -2.71
CA GLN A 340 -23.90 -11.31 -1.58
C GLN A 340 -24.54 -10.62 -0.36
N PRO A 341 -24.02 -10.87 0.86
CA PRO A 341 -24.51 -10.23 2.06
C PRO A 341 -24.45 -8.69 1.97
N PRO A 342 -25.40 -7.96 2.59
CA PRO A 342 -25.38 -6.50 2.62
C PRO A 342 -24.03 -5.95 3.12
N ASN A 343 -23.63 -4.78 2.62
CA ASN A 343 -22.43 -4.04 3.08
C ASN A 343 -21.12 -4.86 3.05
N SER A 344 -21.00 -5.77 2.08
CA SER A 344 -19.87 -6.71 1.97
C SER A 344 -19.09 -6.60 0.66
N PRO A 345 -18.54 -5.41 0.31
CA PRO A 345 -17.76 -5.24 -0.94
C PRO A 345 -16.50 -6.11 -0.98
N ASP A 346 -15.99 -6.49 0.20
CA ASP A 346 -14.87 -7.42 0.38
C ASP A 346 -15.20 -8.86 -0.04
N PHE A 347 -16.48 -9.20 -0.24
CA PHE A 347 -16.93 -10.52 -0.71
C PHE A 347 -17.16 -10.59 -2.24
N ASN A 348 -16.88 -9.50 -2.98
CA ASN A 348 -16.88 -9.50 -4.44
C ASN A 348 -15.45 -9.35 -4.97
N VAL A 349 -15.01 -10.25 -5.86
CA VAL A 349 -13.67 -10.21 -6.46
C VAL A 349 -13.38 -8.89 -7.18
N LEU A 350 -14.39 -8.31 -7.82
CA LEU A 350 -14.26 -7.07 -8.58
C LEU A 350 -13.89 -5.91 -7.64
N ASP A 351 -14.68 -5.69 -6.60
CA ASP A 351 -14.44 -4.64 -5.60
C ASP A 351 -13.24 -4.91 -4.69
N LEU A 352 -13.04 -6.18 -4.31
CA LEU A 352 -11.94 -6.59 -3.43
C LEU A 352 -10.56 -6.23 -3.99
N GLY A 353 -10.39 -6.28 -5.32
CA GLY A 353 -9.11 -5.88 -5.90
C GLY A 353 -9.01 -5.88 -7.43
N PHE A 354 -9.86 -6.59 -8.15
CA PHE A 354 -9.68 -6.70 -9.60
C PHE A 354 -9.93 -5.37 -10.32
N PHE A 355 -10.95 -4.62 -9.91
CA PHE A 355 -11.17 -3.26 -10.41
C PHE A 355 -10.03 -2.29 -10.15
N ASN A 356 -9.39 -2.38 -8.97
CA ASN A 356 -8.22 -1.56 -8.67
C ASN A 356 -7.05 -1.90 -9.61
N SER A 357 -6.94 -3.17 -10.02
CA SER A 357 -5.93 -3.62 -11.00
C SER A 357 -6.22 -3.07 -12.40
N ILE A 358 -7.47 -3.17 -12.86
CA ILE A 358 -7.90 -2.62 -14.17
C ILE A 358 -7.64 -1.12 -14.19
N GLN A 359 -8.06 -0.41 -13.14
CA GLN A 359 -7.92 1.03 -13.03
C GLN A 359 -6.44 1.45 -12.97
N SER A 360 -5.59 0.69 -12.28
CA SER A 360 -4.15 0.94 -12.25
C SER A 360 -3.53 0.91 -13.65
N LEU A 361 -3.89 -0.09 -14.47
CA LEU A 361 -3.39 -0.25 -15.83
C LEU A 361 -4.00 0.78 -16.78
N GLN A 362 -5.31 1.04 -16.68
CA GLN A 362 -5.99 2.07 -17.46
C GLN A 362 -5.35 3.46 -17.28
N TYR A 363 -4.95 3.82 -16.06
CA TYR A 363 -4.31 5.13 -15.83
C TYR A 363 -2.90 5.28 -16.42
N GLN A 364 -2.28 4.19 -16.88
CA GLN A 364 -1.03 4.24 -17.64
C GLN A 364 -1.28 4.63 -19.11
N LYS A 365 -2.54 4.54 -19.57
CA LYS A 365 -2.95 4.89 -20.93
C LYS A 365 -3.34 6.37 -20.99
N SER A 366 -2.90 7.04 -22.05
CA SER A 366 -3.26 8.44 -22.31
C SER A 366 -4.67 8.48 -22.92
N THR A 367 -5.60 9.16 -22.25
CA THR A 367 -7.00 9.26 -22.69
C THR A 367 -7.47 10.72 -22.63
N ARG A 368 -8.20 11.15 -23.65
CA ARG A 368 -8.66 12.53 -23.89
C ARG A 368 -10.15 12.63 -24.23
N SER A 369 -10.79 11.51 -24.57
CA SER A 369 -12.22 11.42 -24.87
C SER A 369 -12.90 10.30 -24.07
N ILE A 370 -14.24 10.21 -24.17
CA ILE A 370 -15.01 9.11 -23.57
C ILE A 370 -14.68 7.81 -24.29
N GLU A 371 -14.56 7.86 -25.61
CA GLU A 371 -14.23 6.73 -26.49
C GLU A 371 -12.84 6.17 -26.14
N GLU A 372 -11.82 7.04 -26.04
CA GLU A 372 -10.48 6.61 -25.62
C GLU A 372 -10.46 6.05 -24.18
N LEU A 373 -11.31 6.56 -23.29
CA LEU A 373 -11.47 5.99 -21.94
C LEU A 373 -12.07 4.59 -22.00
N ILE A 374 -13.06 4.36 -22.86
CA ILE A 374 -13.66 3.04 -23.08
C ILE A 374 -12.62 2.07 -23.58
N ASP A 375 -11.92 2.41 -24.66
CA ASP A 375 -10.87 1.59 -25.24
C ASP A 375 -9.78 1.27 -24.21
N ALA A 376 -9.39 2.24 -23.38
CA ALA A 376 -8.39 2.06 -22.35
C ALA A 376 -8.83 1.10 -21.24
N VAL A 377 -10.09 1.17 -20.79
CA VAL A 377 -10.64 0.25 -19.78
C VAL A 377 -10.78 -1.16 -20.34
N GLU A 378 -11.36 -1.31 -21.53
CA GLU A 378 -11.53 -2.61 -22.18
C GLU A 378 -10.19 -3.28 -22.44
N SER A 379 -9.24 -2.54 -23.02
CA SER A 379 -7.89 -3.05 -23.25
C SER A 379 -7.19 -3.42 -21.94
N ALA A 380 -7.33 -2.59 -20.88
CA ALA A 380 -6.73 -2.90 -19.58
C ALA A 380 -7.35 -4.17 -18.95
N PHE A 381 -8.65 -4.39 -19.11
CA PHE A 381 -9.31 -5.60 -18.62
C PHE A 381 -8.72 -6.87 -19.25
N TYR A 382 -8.54 -6.88 -20.58
CA TYR A 382 -8.03 -8.05 -21.29
C TYR A 382 -6.51 -8.23 -21.16
N GLU A 383 -5.74 -7.15 -21.08
CA GLU A 383 -4.28 -7.17 -20.87
C GLU A 383 -3.86 -7.71 -19.49
N LEU A 384 -4.74 -7.63 -18.47
CA LEU A 384 -4.39 -8.11 -17.14
C LEU A 384 -4.06 -9.60 -17.15
N PRO A 385 -2.92 -10.01 -16.53
CA PRO A 385 -2.57 -11.41 -16.41
C PRO A 385 -3.64 -12.21 -15.68
N THR A 386 -3.87 -13.46 -16.11
CA THR A 386 -4.77 -14.41 -15.46
C THR A 386 -4.47 -14.56 -13.96
N ASP A 387 -3.19 -14.55 -13.61
CA ASP A 387 -2.72 -14.64 -12.22
C ASP A 387 -3.26 -13.51 -11.34
N THR A 388 -3.46 -12.30 -11.88
CA THR A 388 -4.03 -11.19 -11.12
C THR A 388 -5.44 -11.51 -10.65
N LEU A 389 -6.26 -12.13 -11.51
CA LEU A 389 -7.61 -12.54 -11.16
C LEU A 389 -7.58 -13.73 -10.18
N ALA A 390 -6.78 -14.77 -10.48
CA ALA A 390 -6.66 -15.95 -9.62
C ALA A 390 -6.20 -15.60 -8.19
N LYS A 391 -5.22 -14.71 -8.06
CA LYS A 391 -4.76 -14.19 -6.76
C LYS A 391 -5.85 -13.42 -6.02
N THR A 392 -6.76 -12.74 -6.72
CA THR A 392 -7.88 -12.04 -6.10
C THR A 392 -8.90 -13.03 -5.54
N PHE A 393 -9.22 -14.12 -6.25
CA PHE A 393 -10.06 -15.21 -5.72
C PHE A 393 -9.45 -15.88 -4.48
N ILE A 394 -8.14 -16.14 -4.47
CA ILE A 394 -7.47 -16.66 -3.25
C ILE A 394 -7.54 -15.64 -2.11
N THR A 395 -7.49 -14.34 -2.41
CA THR A 395 -7.69 -13.28 -1.39
C THR A 395 -9.11 -13.31 -0.85
N LEU A 396 -10.11 -13.50 -1.72
CA LEU A 396 -11.52 -13.61 -1.34
C LEU A 396 -11.73 -14.74 -0.34
N GLN A 397 -11.22 -15.94 -0.63
CA GLN A 397 -11.31 -17.06 0.31
C GLN A 397 -10.62 -16.75 1.64
N LYS A 398 -9.44 -16.10 1.62
CA LYS A 398 -8.76 -15.70 2.86
C LYS A 398 -9.51 -14.61 3.63
N VAL A 399 -10.19 -13.71 2.93
CA VAL A 399 -11.06 -12.68 3.52
C VAL A 399 -12.29 -13.31 4.17
N MET A 400 -12.91 -14.30 3.52
CA MET A 400 -14.00 -15.08 4.11
C MET A 400 -13.53 -15.87 5.33
N GLU A 401 -12.36 -16.51 5.29
CA GLU A 401 -11.76 -17.19 6.45
C GLU A 401 -11.52 -16.21 7.62
N LYS A 402 -11.01 -15.00 7.34
CA LYS A 402 -10.90 -13.95 8.36
C LYS A 402 -12.24 -13.51 8.89
N SER A 403 -13.27 -13.43 8.06
CA SER A 403 -14.62 -13.17 8.50
C SER A 403 -15.14 -14.29 9.42
N ILE A 404 -14.82 -15.55 9.14
CA ILE A 404 -15.19 -16.70 9.99
C ILE A 404 -14.48 -16.61 11.35
N GLU A 405 -13.16 -16.35 11.37
CA GLU A 405 -12.36 -16.19 12.59
C GLU A 405 -12.95 -15.15 13.56
N ILE A 406 -13.54 -14.08 13.04
CA ILE A 406 -14.12 -12.99 13.84
C ILE A 406 -15.66 -12.95 13.78
N HIS A 407 -16.29 -14.11 13.59
CA HIS A 407 -17.74 -14.31 13.68
C HIS A 407 -18.57 -13.37 12.78
N GLY A 408 -18.13 -13.12 11.55
CA GLY A 408 -18.85 -12.36 10.52
C GLY A 408 -18.49 -10.87 10.43
N SER A 409 -17.73 -10.35 11.40
CA SER A 409 -17.28 -8.96 11.41
C SER A 409 -16.35 -8.63 10.24
N ASN A 410 -16.21 -7.35 9.91
CA ASN A 410 -15.25 -6.84 8.93
C ASN A 410 -14.03 -6.18 9.61
N ASP A 411 -13.86 -6.32 10.93
CA ASP A 411 -12.77 -5.69 11.67
C ASP A 411 -11.41 -6.41 11.59
N TYR A 412 -11.00 -6.76 10.38
CA TYR A 412 -9.66 -7.28 10.10
C TYR A 412 -8.90 -6.35 9.16
N LYS A 413 -7.59 -6.57 9.05
CA LYS A 413 -6.79 -6.01 7.95
C LYS A 413 -6.83 -7.00 6.79
N LEU A 414 -6.82 -6.48 5.56
CA LEU A 414 -6.77 -7.31 4.37
C LEU A 414 -5.59 -8.31 4.48
N PRO A 415 -5.85 -9.64 4.43
CA PRO A 415 -4.82 -10.64 4.70
C PRO A 415 -3.80 -10.69 3.56
N HIS A 416 -2.52 -10.84 3.91
CA HIS A 416 -1.41 -10.92 2.95
C HIS A 416 -0.74 -12.29 3.01
N MET A 417 -0.83 -13.06 1.92
CA MET A 417 -0.38 -14.47 1.88
C MET A 417 0.96 -14.72 1.17
N ARG A 418 1.66 -13.67 0.71
CA ARG A 418 2.88 -13.80 -0.12
C ARG A 418 2.70 -14.80 -1.27
N LYS A 419 1.54 -14.75 -1.94
CA LYS A 419 1.04 -15.80 -2.85
C LYS A 419 2.07 -16.26 -3.88
N ASP A 420 2.79 -15.32 -4.48
CA ASP A 420 3.87 -15.58 -5.46
C ASP A 420 4.99 -16.48 -4.95
N ALA A 421 5.28 -16.45 -3.65
CA ALA A 421 6.34 -17.26 -3.05
C ALA A 421 5.82 -18.60 -2.50
N SER A 422 4.51 -18.73 -2.26
CA SER A 422 3.92 -19.84 -1.49
C SER A 422 2.99 -20.74 -2.28
N ILE A 423 2.55 -20.34 -3.48
CA ILE A 423 1.55 -21.06 -4.25
C ILE A 423 2.10 -21.36 -5.64
N ALA A 424 2.26 -22.65 -5.96
CA ALA A 424 2.79 -23.09 -7.25
C ALA A 424 1.76 -22.94 -8.40
N ASN A 425 0.47 -23.14 -8.12
CA ASN A 425 -0.59 -23.03 -9.11
C ASN A 425 -1.81 -22.29 -8.54
N PHE A 426 -2.02 -21.05 -8.95
CA PHE A 426 -3.12 -20.22 -8.44
C PHE A 426 -4.50 -20.71 -8.86
N ALA A 427 -4.63 -21.39 -10.01
CA ALA A 427 -5.92 -21.87 -10.50
C ALA A 427 -6.48 -22.99 -9.59
N LEU A 428 -5.60 -23.87 -9.10
CA LEU A 428 -5.97 -25.04 -8.30
C LEU A 428 -5.93 -24.80 -6.78
N TYR A 429 -5.35 -23.70 -6.32
CA TYR A 429 -5.13 -23.48 -4.89
C TYR A 429 -6.40 -23.00 -4.17
N ASN A 430 -6.84 -23.72 -3.15
CA ASN A 430 -7.88 -23.28 -2.23
C ASN A 430 -7.31 -23.01 -0.84
N VAL A 431 -7.83 -21.98 -0.18
CA VAL A 431 -7.47 -21.64 1.19
C VAL A 431 -8.03 -22.71 2.13
N GLU A 432 -7.19 -23.21 3.02
CA GLU A 432 -7.63 -24.02 4.14
C GLU A 432 -8.23 -23.13 5.22
N CYS A 433 -9.36 -23.54 5.76
CA CYS A 433 -9.98 -22.91 6.91
C CYS A 433 -9.53 -23.65 8.17
N ASP A 434 -9.10 -22.89 9.19
CA ASP A 434 -8.80 -23.48 10.49
C ASP A 434 -10.07 -24.14 11.06
N ALA A 435 -9.95 -25.42 11.43
CA ALA A 435 -11.08 -26.20 11.93
C ALA A 435 -11.64 -25.61 13.24
N SER A 436 -10.78 -25.06 14.11
CA SER A 436 -11.24 -24.43 15.36
C SER A 436 -12.07 -23.17 15.08
N TRP A 437 -11.68 -22.36 14.10
CA TRP A 437 -12.44 -21.17 13.72
C TRP A 437 -13.78 -21.55 13.09
N TYR A 438 -13.80 -22.58 12.25
CA TYR A 438 -15.01 -23.09 11.64
C TYR A 438 -16.01 -23.60 12.69
N GLU A 439 -15.57 -24.46 13.60
CA GLU A 439 -16.44 -25.01 14.66
C GLU A 439 -16.91 -23.93 15.63
N ASN A 440 -16.03 -23.02 16.06
CA ASN A 440 -16.42 -21.90 16.92
C ASN A 440 -17.44 -20.98 16.23
N ALA A 441 -17.30 -20.75 14.92
CA ALA A 441 -18.25 -19.97 14.15
C ALA A 441 -19.62 -20.66 14.02
N LEU A 442 -19.64 -21.99 13.83
CA LEU A 442 -20.89 -22.74 13.83
C LEU A 442 -21.57 -22.69 15.19
N THR A 443 -20.84 -22.92 16.28
CA THR A 443 -21.39 -22.83 17.65
C THR A 443 -22.00 -21.45 17.89
N HIS A 444 -21.29 -20.37 17.53
CA HIS A 444 -21.79 -19.01 17.67
C HIS A 444 -23.10 -18.76 16.89
N LEU A 445 -23.24 -19.35 15.69
CA LEU A 445 -24.49 -19.25 14.92
C LEU A 445 -25.65 -20.01 15.59
N HIS A 446 -25.39 -21.21 16.11
CA HIS A 446 -26.42 -22.03 16.76
C HIS A 446 -26.87 -21.41 18.09
N GLU A 447 -25.95 -20.89 18.90
CA GLU A 447 -26.28 -20.19 20.14
C GLU A 447 -27.20 -19.00 19.89
N ARG A 448 -26.90 -18.17 18.88
CA ARG A 448 -27.75 -17.03 18.52
C ARG A 448 -29.12 -17.43 18.00
N LEU A 449 -29.21 -18.49 17.19
CA LEU A 449 -30.51 -19.02 16.77
C LEU A 449 -31.35 -19.50 17.96
N GLY A 450 -30.70 -20.09 18.97
CA GLY A 450 -31.35 -20.45 20.23
C GLY A 450 -31.86 -19.23 21.00
N GLU A 451 -31.05 -18.19 21.15
CA GLU A 451 -31.43 -16.93 21.82
C GLU A 451 -32.61 -16.24 21.11
N GLU A 452 -32.57 -16.16 19.78
CA GLU A 452 -33.63 -15.55 18.96
C GLU A 452 -34.95 -16.33 19.08
N ALA A 453 -34.91 -17.65 19.00
CA ALA A 453 -36.10 -18.50 19.22
C ALA A 453 -36.67 -18.36 20.64
N THR A 454 -35.80 -18.17 21.64
CA THR A 454 -36.22 -17.96 23.04
C THR A 454 -36.86 -16.59 23.23
N MET A 455 -36.31 -15.54 22.59
CA MET A 455 -36.89 -14.20 22.61
C MET A 455 -38.24 -14.13 21.87
N GLU A 456 -38.35 -14.76 20.70
CA GLU A 456 -39.63 -14.85 19.97
C GLU A 456 -40.69 -15.61 20.77
N ALA A 457 -40.32 -16.70 21.45
CA ALA A 457 -41.23 -17.42 22.34
C ALA A 457 -41.70 -16.56 23.52
N LEU A 458 -40.82 -15.74 24.10
CA LEU A 458 -41.19 -14.79 25.16
C LEU A 458 -42.14 -13.71 24.64
N VAL A 459 -41.87 -13.12 23.48
CA VAL A 459 -42.73 -12.10 22.86
C VAL A 459 -44.11 -12.69 22.54
N ASN A 460 -44.17 -13.87 21.92
CA ASN A 460 -45.42 -14.56 21.59
C ASN A 460 -46.19 -15.09 22.82
N SER A 461 -45.56 -15.12 24.00
CA SER A 461 -46.22 -15.49 25.27
C SER A 461 -46.82 -14.30 26.02
N LEU A 462 -46.59 -13.07 25.52
CA LEU A 462 -47.10 -11.81 26.06
C LEU A 462 -48.28 -11.24 25.26
N ASP A 463 -48.63 -11.87 24.14
CA ASP A 463 -49.86 -11.68 23.35
C ASP A 463 -50.84 -12.81 23.65
#